data_AF-A0A920U9P9-F1
#
_entry.id   AF-A0A920U9P9-F1
#
_cell.length_a   1.000
_cell.length_b   1.000
_cell.length_c   1.000
_cell.angle_alpha   90.00
_cell.angle_beta   90.00
_cell.angle_gamma   90.00
#
_symmetry.space_group_name_H-M   'P 1'
#
loop_
_entity.id
_entity.type
_entity.pdbx_description
1 polymer ?
#
loop_
_entity_poly.entity_id
_entity_poly.type
_entity_poly.pdbx_seq_one_letter_code
_entity_poly.pdbx_strand_id
1 'polypeptide(L)'
;MEFHGPEHHRAPMEAAAIAEGLVPELVPVEVPAGGGSFHHGWTWHGSDANRSDVHRRTLVLHCASSEARFHRPGFADGNGPIYTQYAHADDDMMDEAHFPVLWTANGYRSPGLPEPPTV
;
A
#
# COMPACT_ATOMS: atom_id res chain seq x y z
N MET A 1 11.00 17.20 -1.55
CA MET A 1 10.08 16.77 -0.47
C MET A 1 10.80 15.70 0.31
N GLU A 2 10.90 15.85 1.63
CA GLU A 2 11.53 14.86 2.49
C GLU A 2 10.51 13.77 2.83
N PHE A 3 10.74 12.55 2.32
CA PHE A 3 9.81 11.43 2.47
C PHE A 3 9.99 10.70 3.79
N HIS A 4 11.22 10.65 4.32
CA HIS A 4 11.55 9.88 5.52
C HIS A 4 11.58 10.76 6.76
N GLY A 5 10.50 10.72 7.55
CA GLY A 5 10.43 11.37 8.86
C GLY A 5 10.53 12.91 8.84
N PRO A 6 9.84 13.63 7.94
CA PRO A 6 9.86 15.09 7.94
C PRO A 6 9.30 15.64 9.26
N GLU A 7 9.82 16.79 9.70
CA GLU A 7 9.37 17.49 10.91
C GLU A 7 7.86 17.81 10.87
N HIS A 8 7.35 18.17 9.68
CA HIS A 8 5.94 18.44 9.43
C HIS A 8 5.33 17.42 8.46
N HIS A 9 5.18 16.17 8.90
CA HIS A 9 4.62 15.06 8.11
C HIS A 9 3.22 15.31 7.53
N ARG A 10 2.48 16.30 8.05
CA ARG A 10 1.13 16.66 7.59
C ARG A 10 1.11 17.67 6.45
N ALA A 11 2.23 18.35 6.19
CA ALA A 11 2.27 19.46 5.24
C ALA A 11 1.73 19.11 3.84
N PRO A 12 2.00 17.93 3.25
CA PRO A 12 1.43 17.57 1.94
C PRO A 12 -0.10 17.44 1.96
N MET A 13 -0.66 16.89 3.03
CA MET A 13 -2.12 16.74 3.18
C MET A 13 -2.78 18.08 3.46
N GLU A 14 -2.18 18.92 4.31
CA GLU A 14 -2.69 20.26 4.60
C GLU A 14 -2.69 21.13 3.34
N ALA A 15 -1.63 21.08 2.54
CA ALA A 15 -1.57 21.78 1.26
C ALA A 15 -2.66 21.30 0.28
N ALA A 16 -2.91 19.99 0.20
CA ALA A 16 -3.98 19.44 -0.63
C ALA A 16 -5.37 19.87 -0.13
N ALA A 17 -5.61 19.84 1.18
CA ALA A 17 -6.87 20.27 1.78
C ALA A 17 -7.14 21.77 1.51
N ILE A 18 -6.12 22.62 1.63
CA ILE A 18 -6.22 24.05 1.32
C ILE A 18 -6.57 24.25 -0.16
N ALA A 19 -5.92 23.53 -1.08
CA ALA A 19 -6.19 23.64 -2.52
C ALA A 19 -7.63 23.26 -2.87
N GLU A 20 -8.22 22.31 -2.13
CA GLU A 20 -9.61 21.87 -2.31
C GLU A 20 -10.62 22.66 -1.46
N GLY A 21 -10.19 23.64 -0.67
CA GLY A 21 -11.06 24.42 0.22
C GLY A 21 -11.66 23.60 1.36
N LEU A 22 -10.97 22.54 1.80
CA LEU A 22 -11.39 21.61 2.84
C LEU A 22 -10.62 21.83 4.14
N VAL A 23 -11.27 21.51 5.26
CA VAL A 23 -10.60 21.32 6.55
C VAL A 23 -10.41 19.82 6.76
N PRO A 24 -9.17 19.32 6.88
CA PRO A 24 -8.94 17.89 6.99
C PRO A 24 -9.36 17.37 8.36
N GLU A 25 -10.11 16.26 8.38
CA GLU A 25 -10.40 15.51 9.60
C GLU A 25 -9.30 14.45 9.83
N LEU A 26 -8.72 14.46 11.03
CA LEU A 26 -7.68 13.52 11.43
C LEU A 26 -8.22 12.55 12.49
N VAL A 27 -8.32 11.28 12.12
CA VAL A 27 -8.77 10.21 13.02
C VAL A 27 -7.58 9.35 13.44
N PRO A 28 -7.16 9.37 14.72
CA PRO A 28 -6.10 8.48 15.20
C PRO A 28 -6.61 7.03 15.26
N VAL A 29 -5.77 6.09 14.85
CA VAL A 29 -6.03 4.65 14.95
C VAL A 29 -5.02 4.04 15.90
N GLU A 30 -5.50 3.56 17.05
CA GLU A 30 -4.68 2.81 18.00
C GLU A 30 -4.68 1.32 17.63
N VAL A 31 -3.49 0.77 17.40
CA VAL A 31 -3.31 -0.62 16.97
C VAL A 31 -2.55 -1.39 18.06
N PRO A 32 -3.22 -2.22 18.88
CA PRO A 32 -2.56 -3.06 19.87
C PRO A 32 -1.77 -4.19 19.19
N ALA A 33 -0.91 -4.88 19.95
CA ALA A 33 -0.19 -6.05 19.45
C ALA A 33 -1.19 -7.13 18.94
N GLY A 34 -0.94 -7.64 17.74
CA GLY A 34 -1.86 -8.55 17.04
C GLY A 34 -3.02 -7.85 16.32
N GLY A 35 -3.18 -6.54 16.48
CA GLY A 35 -4.11 -5.73 15.72
C GLY A 35 -3.58 -5.39 14.31
N GLY A 36 -4.49 -4.89 13.47
CA GLY A 36 -4.18 -4.41 12.14
C GLY A 36 -5.19 -3.37 11.67
N SER A 37 -4.87 -2.70 10.57
CA SER A 37 -5.73 -1.70 9.93
C SER A 37 -5.74 -1.92 8.42
N PHE A 38 -6.88 -1.69 7.80
CA PHE A 38 -7.03 -1.68 6.35
C PHE A 38 -7.31 -0.25 5.89
N HIS A 39 -6.64 0.21 4.85
CA HIS A 39 -6.93 1.50 4.22
C HIS A 39 -6.95 1.35 2.70
N HIS A 40 -7.72 2.18 2.03
CA HIS A 40 -7.74 2.24 0.57
C HIS A 40 -6.43 2.86 0.06
N GLY A 41 -6.02 2.52 -1.16
CA GLY A 41 -4.78 3.06 -1.76
C GLY A 41 -4.78 4.58 -1.97
N TRP A 42 -5.95 5.22 -1.91
CA TRP A 42 -6.11 6.67 -2.01
C TRP A 42 -6.32 7.38 -0.67
N THR A 43 -6.38 6.63 0.43
CA THR A 43 -6.50 7.24 1.75
C THR A 43 -5.16 7.87 2.13
N TRP A 44 -5.14 9.17 2.42
CA TRP A 44 -3.98 9.76 3.09
C TRP A 44 -3.88 9.16 4.50
N HIS A 45 -2.73 8.57 4.80
CA HIS A 45 -2.47 7.94 6.08
C HIS A 45 -0.98 8.02 6.36
N GLY A 46 -0.62 7.79 7.62
CA GLY A 46 0.77 7.79 8.05
C GLY A 46 0.85 7.59 9.55
N SER A 47 2.08 7.63 10.05
CA SER A 47 2.33 7.54 11.48
C SER A 47 3.30 8.65 11.86
N ASP A 48 3.00 9.33 12.97
CA ASP A 48 3.91 10.33 13.53
C ASP A 48 5.18 9.66 14.10
N ALA A 49 6.20 10.47 14.39
CA ALA A 49 7.44 10.06 15.00
C ALA A 49 7.20 9.23 16.28
N ASN A 50 7.97 8.16 16.44
CA ASN A 50 7.95 7.38 17.66
C ASN A 50 8.68 8.13 18.78
N ARG A 51 7.96 8.47 19.85
CA ARG A 51 8.51 9.22 21.01
C ARG A 51 8.84 8.32 22.21
N SER A 52 8.66 7.00 22.09
CA SER A 52 9.07 6.05 23.13
C SER A 52 10.52 5.59 22.95
N ASP A 53 11.04 4.92 23.97
CA ASP A 53 12.33 4.23 23.97
C ASP A 53 12.28 2.82 23.36
N VAL A 54 11.11 2.38 22.87
CA VAL A 54 10.90 1.06 22.28
C VAL A 54 10.60 1.19 20.79
N HIS A 55 11.28 0.41 19.95
CA HIS A 55 11.04 0.40 18.50
C HIS A 55 9.60 -0.03 18.14
N ARG A 56 8.87 0.85 17.44
CA ARG A 56 7.60 0.52 16.78
C ARG A 56 7.87 -0.23 15.48
N ARG A 57 7.42 -1.48 15.38
CA ARG A 57 7.56 -2.35 14.21
C ARG A 57 6.18 -2.72 13.67
N THR A 58 6.05 -2.78 12.36
CA THR A 58 4.81 -3.19 11.67
C THR A 58 5.14 -4.03 10.44
N LEU A 59 4.20 -4.87 10.03
CA LEU A 59 4.23 -5.58 8.75
C LEU A 59 3.14 -4.98 7.87
N VAL A 60 3.50 -4.58 6.65
CA VAL A 60 2.58 -3.99 5.68
C VAL A 60 2.45 -4.93 4.49
N LEU A 61 1.21 -5.21 4.10
CA LEU A 61 0.85 -5.99 2.92
C LEU A 61 0.02 -5.10 2.00
N HIS A 62 0.37 -5.08 0.71
CA HIS A 62 -0.43 -4.40 -0.32
C HIS A 62 -1.18 -5.45 -1.12
N CYS A 63 -2.50 -5.30 -1.19
CA CYS A 63 -3.35 -6.10 -2.07
C CYS A 63 -3.93 -5.20 -3.16
N ALA A 64 -4.03 -5.73 -4.36
CA ALA A 64 -4.69 -5.09 -5.50
C ALA A 64 -5.74 -6.05 -6.09
N SER A 65 -6.54 -5.55 -7.03
CA SER A 65 -7.46 -6.39 -7.80
C SER A 65 -6.70 -7.47 -8.57
N SER A 66 -7.29 -8.66 -8.75
CA SER A 66 -6.76 -9.69 -9.68
C SER A 66 -6.72 -9.19 -11.13
N GLU A 67 -7.51 -8.16 -11.44
CA GLU A 67 -7.54 -7.53 -12.76
C GLU A 67 -6.52 -6.38 -12.90
N ALA A 68 -5.67 -6.15 -11.89
CA ALA A 68 -4.62 -5.15 -11.99
C ALA A 68 -3.66 -5.46 -13.15
N ARG A 69 -3.18 -4.40 -13.79
CA ARG A 69 -2.24 -4.44 -14.91
C ARG A 69 -1.12 -3.44 -14.68
N PHE A 70 0.05 -3.73 -15.23
CA PHE A 70 1.17 -2.81 -15.23
C PHE A 70 0.85 -1.55 -16.05
N HIS A 71 0.94 -0.39 -15.40
CA HIS A 71 0.87 0.89 -16.09
C HIS A 71 2.25 1.23 -16.71
N ARG A 72 2.48 0.71 -17.92
CA ARG A 72 3.75 0.86 -18.67
C ARG A 72 4.26 2.31 -18.77
N PRO A 73 3.43 3.34 -18.99
CA PRO A 73 3.92 4.72 -19.03
C PRO A 73 4.59 5.17 -17.72
N GLY A 74 4.24 4.58 -16.57
CA GLY A 74 4.82 4.92 -15.27
C GLY A 74 6.12 4.16 -14.93
N PHE A 75 6.69 3.41 -15.86
CA PHE A 75 7.86 2.54 -15.61
C PHE A 75 9.13 3.30 -15.23
N ALA A 76 9.27 4.56 -15.64
CA ALA A 76 10.41 5.40 -15.29
C ALA A 76 10.20 6.23 -14.02
N ASP A 77 8.98 6.26 -13.48
CA ASP A 77 8.58 7.20 -12.44
C ASP A 77 8.42 6.54 -11.07
N GLY A 78 8.86 7.23 -10.01
CA GLY A 78 8.68 6.78 -8.64
C GLY A 78 9.21 5.36 -8.40
N ASN A 79 8.31 4.44 -8.01
CA ASN A 79 8.65 3.03 -7.78
C ASN A 79 8.60 2.18 -9.05
N GLY A 80 8.21 2.74 -10.20
CA GLY A 80 8.13 2.06 -11.49
C GLY A 80 9.36 1.21 -11.81
N PRO A 81 10.59 1.75 -11.72
CA PRO A 81 11.82 1.01 -12.04
C PRO A 81 12.05 -0.25 -11.21
N ILE A 82 11.49 -0.32 -10.00
CA ILE A 82 11.57 -1.51 -9.15
C ILE A 82 10.57 -2.57 -9.64
N TYR A 83 9.35 -2.17 -9.99
CA TYR A 83 8.31 -3.12 -10.37
C TYR A 83 8.42 -3.62 -11.81
N THR A 84 9.08 -2.87 -12.70
CA THR A 84 9.29 -3.27 -14.10
C THR A 84 10.04 -4.59 -14.26
N GLN A 85 10.87 -4.99 -13.28
CA GLN A 85 11.61 -6.25 -13.32
C GLN A 85 10.70 -7.49 -13.34
N TYR A 86 9.44 -7.33 -12.92
CA TYR A 86 8.43 -8.40 -12.90
C TYR A 86 7.47 -8.32 -14.09
N ALA A 87 7.62 -7.32 -14.97
CA ALA A 87 6.76 -7.15 -16.13
C ALA A 87 7.24 -8.02 -17.30
N HIS A 88 6.29 -8.61 -18.03
CA HIS A 88 6.60 -9.26 -19.29
C HIS A 88 6.97 -8.24 -20.37
N ALA A 89 7.67 -8.69 -21.41
CA ALA A 89 8.08 -7.82 -22.51
C ALA A 89 6.88 -7.32 -23.33
N ASP A 90 5.88 -8.18 -23.54
CA ASP A 90 4.87 -8.01 -24.59
C ASP A 90 3.46 -7.66 -24.09
N ASP A 91 3.20 -7.73 -22.78
CA ASP A 91 1.88 -7.43 -22.20
C ASP A 91 1.95 -6.66 -20.87
N ASP A 92 0.81 -6.26 -20.34
CA ASP A 92 0.68 -5.54 -19.07
C ASP A 92 0.22 -6.44 -17.92
N MET A 93 0.27 -7.76 -18.08
CA MET A 93 -0.18 -8.70 -17.07
C MET A 93 0.78 -8.72 -15.88
N MET A 94 0.23 -8.84 -14.67
CA MET A 94 1.01 -9.02 -13.44
C MET A 94 1.08 -10.51 -13.13
N ASP A 95 2.24 -11.12 -13.37
CA ASP A 95 2.43 -12.58 -13.23
C ASP A 95 2.14 -13.06 -11.80
N GLU A 96 1.28 -14.07 -11.67
CA GLU A 96 0.91 -14.67 -10.38
C GLU A 96 2.10 -15.32 -9.65
N ALA A 97 3.18 -15.65 -10.36
CA ALA A 97 4.44 -16.09 -9.76
C ALA A 97 5.07 -15.01 -8.85
N HIS A 98 4.76 -13.75 -9.10
CA HIS A 98 5.23 -12.60 -8.32
C HIS A 98 4.10 -11.90 -7.55
N PHE A 99 2.88 -11.93 -8.08
CA PHE A 99 1.69 -11.28 -7.54
C PHE A 99 0.54 -12.29 -7.41
N PRO A 100 0.63 -13.26 -6.49
CA PRO A 100 -0.33 -14.34 -6.41
C PRO A 100 -1.74 -13.83 -6.08
N VAL A 101 -2.73 -14.40 -6.77
CA VAL A 101 -4.14 -14.20 -6.51
C VAL A 101 -4.53 -14.95 -5.25
N LEU A 102 -4.79 -14.21 -4.19
CA LEU A 102 -5.17 -14.76 -2.89
C LEU A 102 -6.58 -15.34 -2.89
N TRP A 103 -7.53 -14.71 -3.59
CA TRP A 103 -8.88 -15.19 -3.84
C TRP A 103 -9.58 -14.32 -4.91
N THR A 104 -10.63 -14.86 -5.51
CA THR A 104 -11.59 -14.13 -6.35
C THR A 104 -13.02 -14.47 -5.93
N ALA A 105 -14.01 -13.72 -6.42
CA ALA A 105 -15.42 -14.00 -6.14
C ALA A 105 -15.90 -15.35 -6.71
N ASN A 106 -15.26 -15.87 -7.76
CA ASN A 106 -15.57 -17.19 -8.33
C ASN A 106 -14.75 -18.34 -7.71
N GLY A 107 -13.98 -18.06 -6.64
CA GLY A 107 -13.25 -19.06 -5.89
C GLY A 107 -11.86 -19.42 -6.46
N TYR A 108 -11.39 -18.70 -7.47
CA TYR A 108 -10.02 -18.88 -7.98
C TYR A 108 -8.98 -18.41 -6.96
N ARG A 109 -7.87 -19.14 -6.90
CA ARG A 109 -6.65 -18.82 -6.14
C ARG A 109 -5.45 -19.33 -6.95
N SER A 110 -4.33 -18.64 -6.87
CA SER A 110 -3.10 -19.12 -7.51
C SER A 110 -2.74 -20.52 -6.99
N PRO A 111 -2.40 -21.47 -7.87
CA PRO A 111 -1.96 -22.80 -7.46
C PRO A 111 -0.71 -22.75 -6.56
N GLY A 112 -0.62 -23.64 -5.57
CA GLY A 112 0.56 -23.78 -4.72
C GLY A 112 0.61 -22.86 -3.50
N LEU A 113 -0.36 -21.94 -3.34
CA LEU A 113 -0.52 -21.22 -2.08
C LEU A 113 -0.93 -22.20 -0.95
N PRO A 114 -0.43 -22.01 0.28
CA PRO A 114 -0.92 -22.78 1.41
C PRO A 114 -2.43 -22.56 1.61
N GLU A 115 -3.08 -23.56 2.21
CA GLU A 115 -4.47 -23.43 2.62
C GLU A 115 -4.61 -22.27 3.60
N PRO A 116 -5.68 -21.46 3.50
CA PRO A 116 -5.96 -20.43 4.49
C PRO A 116 -6.06 -21.06 5.88
N PRO A 117 -5.60 -20.38 6.94
CA PRO A 117 -5.78 -20.87 8.29
C PRO A 117 -7.27 -21.10 8.59
N THR A 118 -7.61 -22.27 9.11
CA THR A 118 -8.94 -22.55 9.64
C THR A 118 -9.12 -21.78 10.95
N VAL A 119 -10.18 -20.98 11.02
CA VAL A 119 -10.59 -20.24 12.23
C VAL A 119 -11.44 -21.12 13.12
#